data_AF-A0A917QB67-F1
#
_entry.id   AF-A0A917QB67-F1
#
_cell.length_a   1.000
_cell.length_b   1.000
_cell.length_c   1.000
_cell.angle_alpha   90.00
_cell.angle_beta   90.00
_cell.angle_gamma   90.00
#
_symmetry.space_group_name_H-M   'P 1'
#
loop_
_entity.id
_entity.type
_entity.pdbx_description
1 polymer ?
#
loop_
_entity_poly.entity_id
_entity_poly.type
_entity_poly.pdbx_seq_one_letter_code
_entity_poly.pdbx_strand_id
1 'polypeptide(L)'
;MAMNATPAPGYDIARDVSFELEELDDLVGELLVDHAERAPRDARIVALRLGIGGQRPQTLSRIGAGYDLARDRVRQLYTKAVGRVVIEAAASRLPIRTVFAGRYPIDLGDNRLVAALLAETYATDTDLVATEWSYLKLRLAGHSPTDAKRVAGYVMQRILGWQKKTASILGKLHPADDPGDFTALLDGIEWSPGPVAALPHSSARVLDGDDDGRGRFYLAKVGRQVCYDSAMTARLLRMLDGAANVVAFQEEPTALTYDFGGIEQVHYPSVVAGFADGRVALIDVLPLGRIAFHHTRVQRSLGRAFAAERGWGYLAWTGSSLDEHRLVGRPDVARLATTLGQTRWSRGDLARECAETGLLDLAGLVLRDEATRRLDRLPIRLSTVNA
;
A
#
# COMPACT_ATOMS: atom_id res chain seq x y z
N MET A 1 16.90 -1.62 -22.09
CA MET A 1 16.53 -2.87 -21.39
C MET A 1 15.15 -2.65 -20.79
N ALA A 2 14.11 -3.32 -21.32
CA ALA A 2 12.72 -3.06 -20.93
C ALA A 2 12.45 -3.68 -19.55
N MET A 3 12.36 -2.84 -18.51
CA MET A 3 11.81 -3.28 -17.23
C MET A 3 10.33 -3.61 -17.44
N ASN A 4 9.97 -4.87 -17.22
CA ASN A 4 8.57 -5.27 -17.10
C ASN A 4 8.00 -4.60 -15.83
N ALA A 5 6.72 -4.23 -15.87
CA ALA A 5 6.03 -3.71 -14.68
C ALA A 5 5.88 -4.77 -13.57
N THR A 6 6.17 -6.05 -13.89
CA THR A 6 6.40 -7.06 -12.89
C THR A 6 7.86 -6.99 -12.43
N PRO A 7 8.12 -6.98 -11.13
CA PRO A 7 9.45 -7.30 -10.61
C PRO A 7 9.96 -8.61 -11.25
N ALA A 8 11.22 -8.63 -11.68
CA ALA A 8 11.82 -9.82 -12.30
C ALA A 8 11.76 -11.02 -11.33
N PRO A 9 11.78 -12.28 -11.81
CA PRO A 9 11.93 -13.44 -10.91
C PRO A 9 13.11 -13.22 -9.95
N GLY A 10 12.87 -13.35 -8.63
CA GLY A 10 13.86 -13.07 -7.58
C GLY A 10 14.05 -11.59 -7.20
N TYR A 11 13.19 -10.67 -7.70
CA TYR A 11 13.17 -9.29 -7.25
C TYR A 11 12.42 -9.16 -5.93
N ASP A 12 13.06 -8.51 -4.97
CA ASP A 12 12.50 -8.20 -3.66
C ASP A 12 12.16 -6.71 -3.58
N ILE A 13 10.91 -6.41 -3.23
CA ILE A 13 10.35 -5.06 -3.02
C ILE A 13 11.12 -4.26 -1.97
N ALA A 14 11.87 -4.91 -1.08
CA ALA A 14 12.72 -4.26 -0.09
C ALA A 14 13.74 -3.30 -0.71
N ARG A 15 14.10 -3.48 -1.99
CA ARG A 15 15.04 -2.62 -2.73
C ARG A 15 14.49 -1.23 -3.06
N ASP A 16 13.17 -1.09 -3.12
CA ASP A 16 12.52 0.18 -3.51
C ASP A 16 11.91 0.91 -2.31
N VAL A 17 11.89 0.28 -1.14
CA VAL A 17 11.42 0.91 0.09
C VAL A 17 12.46 1.92 0.54
N SER A 18 12.02 3.17 0.71
CA SER A 18 12.88 4.26 1.17
C SER A 18 12.11 5.26 2.03
N PHE A 19 12.80 5.98 2.91
CA PHE A 19 12.17 6.97 3.79
C PHE A 19 11.61 8.15 2.98
N GLU A 20 12.30 8.52 1.90
CA GLU A 20 11.93 9.60 1.00
C GLU A 20 10.54 9.38 0.40
N LEU A 21 10.10 8.14 0.19
CA LEU A 21 8.75 7.86 -0.29
C LEU A 21 7.67 8.29 0.70
N GLU A 22 7.90 8.04 1.99
CA GLU A 22 6.98 8.46 3.03
C GLU A 22 7.06 9.98 3.24
N GLU A 23 8.23 10.60 3.08
CA GLU A 23 8.37 12.06 3.09
C GLU A 23 7.54 12.74 2.00
N LEU A 24 7.41 12.17 0.80
CA LEU A 24 6.51 12.72 -0.23
C LEU A 24 5.05 12.73 0.22
N ASP A 25 4.60 11.64 0.83
CA ASP A 25 3.22 11.50 1.32
C ASP A 25 2.95 12.48 2.48
N ASP A 26 3.92 12.64 3.37
CA ASP A 26 3.86 13.55 4.52
C ASP A 26 3.77 15.01 4.09
N LEU A 27 4.63 15.42 3.15
CA LEU A 27 4.62 16.76 2.56
C LEU A 27 3.29 17.08 1.85
N VAL A 28 2.72 16.12 1.12
CA VAL A 28 1.39 16.31 0.52
C VAL A 28 0.32 16.33 1.61
N GLY A 29 0.45 15.53 2.66
CA GLY A 29 -0.46 15.58 3.80
C GLY A 29 -0.46 16.94 4.50
N GLU A 30 0.70 17.56 4.71
CA GLU A 30 0.81 18.93 5.24
C GLU A 30 0.13 19.95 4.31
N LEU A 31 0.35 19.86 3.00
CA LEU A 31 -0.36 20.72 2.03
C LEU A 31 -1.87 20.53 2.09
N LEU A 32 -2.36 19.31 2.31
CA LEU A 32 -3.79 19.04 2.43
C LEU A 32 -4.36 19.59 3.74
N VAL A 33 -3.59 19.63 4.81
CA VAL A 33 -3.99 20.32 6.06
C VAL A 33 -4.17 21.81 5.81
N ASP A 34 -3.22 22.48 5.17
CA ASP A 34 -3.34 23.91 4.80
C ASP A 34 -4.51 24.16 3.83
N HIS A 35 -4.75 23.25 2.89
CA HIS A 35 -5.88 23.33 1.97
C HIS A 35 -7.23 23.17 2.69
N ALA A 36 -7.27 22.31 3.72
CA ALA A 36 -8.48 21.99 4.47
C ALA A 36 -9.05 23.19 5.23
N GLU A 37 -8.24 24.20 5.57
CA GLU A 37 -8.73 25.44 6.20
C GLU A 37 -9.80 26.15 5.37
N ARG A 38 -9.72 26.03 4.04
CA ARG A 38 -10.64 26.67 3.08
C ARG A 38 -11.59 25.68 2.42
N ALA A 39 -11.14 24.44 2.22
CA ALA A 39 -11.90 23.42 1.50
C ALA A 39 -11.72 22.03 2.15
N PRO A 40 -12.27 21.80 3.35
CA PRO A 40 -12.03 20.58 4.12
C PRO A 40 -12.51 19.31 3.40
N ARG A 41 -13.63 19.41 2.68
CA ARG A 41 -14.16 18.30 1.87
C ARG A 41 -13.23 17.94 0.71
N ASP A 42 -12.73 18.93 -0.01
CA ASP A 42 -11.86 18.73 -1.17
C ASP A 42 -10.53 18.11 -0.72
N ALA A 43 -9.94 18.62 0.37
CA ALA A 43 -8.75 18.05 0.99
C ALA A 43 -8.94 16.59 1.37
N ARG A 44 -10.08 16.26 2.02
CA ARG A 44 -10.38 14.88 2.42
C ARG A 44 -10.61 13.95 1.23
N ILE A 45 -11.27 14.41 0.17
CA ILE A 45 -11.42 13.64 -1.08
C ILE A 45 -10.04 13.31 -1.68
N VAL A 46 -9.13 14.29 -1.73
CA VAL A 46 -7.76 14.06 -2.24
C VAL A 46 -7.00 13.07 -1.35
N ALA A 47 -7.07 13.23 -0.03
CA ALA A 47 -6.42 12.33 0.93
C ALA A 47 -6.92 10.88 0.79
N LEU A 48 -8.23 10.68 0.75
CA LEU A 48 -8.85 9.36 0.58
C LEU A 48 -8.50 8.74 -0.78
N ARG A 49 -8.53 9.52 -1.87
CA ARG A 49 -8.18 9.02 -3.19
C ARG A 49 -6.75 8.55 -3.23
N LEU A 50 -5.81 9.34 -2.72
CA LEU A 50 -4.37 9.07 -2.81
C LEU A 50 -3.82 8.16 -1.71
N GLY A 51 -4.60 7.85 -0.66
CA GLY A 51 -4.10 7.07 0.48
C GLY A 51 -3.15 7.86 1.40
N ILE A 52 -3.35 9.17 1.47
CA ILE A 52 -2.59 10.06 2.36
C ILE A 52 -3.21 10.01 3.76
N GLY A 53 -2.37 9.84 4.79
CA GLY A 53 -2.81 9.72 6.18
C GLY A 53 -2.96 8.28 6.70
N GLY A 54 -2.31 7.30 6.06
CA GLY A 54 -2.23 5.92 6.59
C GLY A 54 -3.16 4.92 5.92
N GLN A 55 -4.26 5.38 5.32
CA GLN A 55 -5.21 4.53 4.59
C GLN A 55 -4.69 4.13 3.21
N ARG A 56 -5.19 3.01 2.69
CA ARG A 56 -5.01 2.63 1.28
C ARG A 56 -5.78 3.60 0.37
N PRO A 57 -5.31 3.85 -0.87
CA PRO A 57 -6.08 4.59 -1.86
C PRO A 57 -7.50 4.04 -2.02
N GLN A 58 -8.49 4.93 -2.15
CA GLN A 58 -9.89 4.54 -2.35
C GLN A 58 -10.36 4.80 -3.79
N THR A 59 -11.31 3.99 -4.25
CA THR A 59 -12.02 4.23 -5.51
C THR A 59 -12.88 5.48 -5.41
N LEU A 60 -13.15 6.12 -6.55
CA LEU A 60 -14.05 7.28 -6.59
C LEU A 60 -15.48 6.89 -6.19
N SER A 61 -15.92 5.66 -6.48
CA SER A 61 -17.23 5.15 -6.09
C SER A 61 -17.36 5.04 -4.57
N ARG A 62 -16.34 4.48 -3.91
CA ARG A 62 -16.31 4.37 -2.45
C ARG A 62 -16.30 5.74 -1.76
N ILE A 63 -15.49 6.67 -2.26
CA ILE A 63 -15.48 8.06 -1.75
C ILE A 63 -16.86 8.69 -1.98
N GLY A 64 -17.48 8.47 -3.15
CA GLY A 64 -18.79 9.00 -3.48
C GLY A 64 -19.87 8.55 -2.50
N ALA A 65 -19.92 7.27 -2.18
CA ALA A 65 -20.85 6.73 -1.21
C ALA A 65 -20.72 7.36 0.18
N GLY A 66 -19.48 7.59 0.65
CA GLY A 66 -19.25 8.26 1.94
C GLY A 66 -19.67 9.73 1.98
N TYR A 67 -19.92 10.35 0.82
CA TYR A 67 -20.25 11.77 0.67
C TYR A 67 -21.61 12.02 0.03
N ASP A 68 -22.40 10.97 -0.21
CA ASP A 68 -23.62 11.00 -1.02
C ASP A 68 -23.42 11.73 -2.36
N LEU A 69 -22.36 11.34 -3.07
CA LEU A 69 -22.00 11.88 -4.38
C LEU A 69 -21.90 10.77 -5.42
N ALA A 70 -22.34 11.09 -6.63
CA ALA A 70 -22.02 10.27 -7.79
C ALA A 70 -20.49 10.23 -8.02
N ARG A 71 -20.00 9.09 -8.50
CA ARG A 71 -18.59 8.85 -8.84
C ARG A 71 -17.98 9.98 -9.70
N ASP A 72 -18.70 10.40 -10.74
CA ASP A 72 -18.22 11.48 -11.62
C ASP A 72 -18.08 12.82 -10.89
N ARG A 73 -18.99 13.09 -9.95
CA ARG A 73 -18.91 14.32 -9.15
C ARG A 73 -17.67 14.31 -8.26
N VAL A 74 -17.33 13.18 -7.65
CA VAL A 74 -16.08 13.02 -6.90
C VAL A 74 -14.87 13.25 -7.80
N ARG A 75 -14.86 12.69 -9.02
CA ARG A 75 -13.79 12.89 -10.01
C ARG A 75 -13.53 14.37 -10.30
N GLN A 76 -14.60 15.13 -10.54
CA GLN A 76 -14.53 16.56 -10.81
C GLN A 76 -13.95 17.33 -9.62
N LEU A 77 -14.45 17.05 -8.40
CA LEU A 77 -13.95 17.67 -7.16
C LEU A 77 -12.48 17.36 -6.95
N TYR A 78 -12.08 16.09 -7.11
CA TYR A 78 -10.69 15.65 -7.02
C TYR A 78 -9.78 16.39 -8.01
N THR A 79 -10.15 16.45 -9.30
CA THR A 79 -9.33 17.14 -10.32
C THR A 79 -9.19 18.63 -10.01
N LYS A 80 -10.28 19.28 -9.59
CA LYS A 80 -10.25 20.69 -9.18
C LYS A 80 -9.34 20.90 -7.97
N ALA A 81 -9.45 20.06 -6.95
CA ALA A 81 -8.67 20.12 -5.73
C ALA A 81 -7.17 19.91 -6.00
N VAL A 82 -6.80 18.90 -6.79
CA VAL A 82 -5.40 18.66 -7.22
C VAL A 82 -4.81 19.89 -7.91
N GLY A 83 -5.56 20.53 -8.81
CA GLY A 83 -5.12 21.77 -9.45
C GLY A 83 -4.84 22.90 -8.46
N ARG A 84 -5.66 23.02 -7.40
CA ARG A 84 -5.47 24.00 -6.32
C ARG A 84 -4.27 23.66 -5.44
N VAL A 85 -4.13 22.40 -5.03
CA VAL A 85 -2.99 21.91 -4.24
C VAL A 85 -1.66 22.20 -4.94
N VAL A 86 -1.58 21.99 -6.27
CA VAL A 86 -0.36 22.32 -7.04
C VAL A 86 -0.03 23.82 -7.01
N ILE A 87 -1.04 24.69 -7.08
CA ILE A 87 -0.85 26.15 -7.01
C ILE A 87 -0.42 26.55 -5.59
N GLU A 88 -1.08 26.00 -4.57
CA GLU A 88 -0.82 26.28 -3.16
C GLU A 88 0.56 25.79 -2.74
N ALA A 89 1.02 24.65 -3.27
CA ALA A 89 2.37 24.15 -3.05
C ALA A 89 3.45 25.16 -3.46
N ALA A 90 3.25 25.90 -4.55
CA ALA A 90 4.20 26.93 -5.00
C ALA A 90 4.23 28.16 -4.08
N ALA A 91 3.15 28.42 -3.34
CA ALA A 91 3.07 29.51 -2.35
C ALA A 91 3.41 29.05 -0.91
N SER A 92 3.46 27.74 -0.68
CA SER A 92 3.77 27.16 0.63
C SER A 92 5.22 27.43 1.04
N ARG A 93 5.47 27.45 2.35
CA ARG A 93 6.84 27.50 2.91
C ARG A 93 7.50 26.13 2.98
N LEU A 94 6.77 25.09 2.61
CA LEU A 94 7.24 23.71 2.63
C LEU A 94 8.25 23.47 1.50
N PRO A 95 9.25 22.59 1.68
CA PRO A 95 10.27 22.32 0.68
C PRO A 95 9.77 21.44 -0.49
N ILE A 96 8.49 21.56 -0.87
CA ILE A 96 7.79 20.67 -1.82
C ILE A 96 8.56 20.58 -3.13
N ARG A 97 8.84 21.72 -3.77
CA ARG A 97 9.51 21.71 -5.06
C ARG A 97 10.91 21.12 -4.97
N THR A 98 11.66 21.44 -3.91
CA THR A 98 13.03 20.94 -3.72
C THR A 98 13.04 19.42 -3.57
N VAL A 99 12.20 18.87 -2.70
CA VAL A 99 12.14 17.43 -2.44
C VAL A 99 11.65 16.67 -3.67
N PHE A 100 10.55 17.11 -4.29
CA PHE A 100 10.00 16.44 -5.47
C PHE A 100 10.91 16.59 -6.70
N ALA A 101 11.54 17.75 -6.94
CA ALA A 101 12.46 17.93 -8.07
C ALA A 101 13.77 17.14 -7.89
N GLY A 102 14.23 16.94 -6.66
CA GLY A 102 15.38 16.08 -6.37
C GLY A 102 15.12 14.63 -6.77
N ARG A 103 13.88 14.15 -6.59
CA ARG A 103 13.49 12.77 -6.93
C ARG A 103 13.01 12.59 -8.37
N TYR A 104 12.35 13.60 -8.94
CA TYR A 104 11.87 13.59 -10.32
C TYR A 104 12.44 14.76 -11.13
N PRO A 105 13.75 14.79 -11.41
CA PRO A 105 14.35 15.85 -12.21
C PRO A 105 13.69 15.98 -13.58
N ILE A 106 13.54 17.22 -14.05
CA ILE A 106 12.88 17.54 -15.33
C ILE A 106 13.64 16.93 -16.53
N ASP A 107 14.95 16.75 -16.39
CA ASP A 107 15.88 16.25 -17.40
C ASP A 107 16.18 14.74 -17.29
N LEU A 108 15.63 14.03 -16.31
CA LEU A 108 15.90 12.60 -16.08
C LEU A 108 15.47 11.70 -17.27
N GLY A 109 14.53 12.19 -18.08
CA GLY A 109 13.98 11.50 -19.26
C GLY A 109 12.85 10.53 -18.91
N ASP A 110 11.87 10.41 -19.81
CA ASP A 110 10.61 9.69 -19.57
C ASP A 110 10.80 8.25 -19.09
N ASN A 111 11.67 7.47 -19.75
CA ASN A 111 11.82 6.05 -19.44
C ASN A 111 12.32 5.83 -18.01
N ARG A 112 13.20 6.70 -17.52
CA ARG A 112 13.72 6.62 -16.15
C ARG A 112 12.68 7.11 -15.15
N LEU A 113 11.93 8.18 -15.46
CA LEU A 113 10.82 8.64 -14.64
C LEU A 113 9.73 7.56 -14.50
N VAL A 114 9.33 6.93 -15.62
CA VAL A 114 8.34 5.85 -15.62
C VAL A 114 8.83 4.66 -14.81
N ALA A 115 10.10 4.26 -14.95
CA ALA A 115 10.68 3.17 -14.18
C ALA A 115 10.66 3.46 -12.67
N ALA A 116 11.08 4.66 -12.26
CA ALA A 116 11.03 5.08 -10.86
C ALA A 116 9.59 5.07 -10.34
N LEU A 117 8.66 5.74 -11.02
CA LEU A 117 7.26 5.82 -10.59
C LEU A 117 6.58 4.45 -10.48
N LEU A 118 6.89 3.50 -11.37
CA LEU A 118 6.38 2.13 -11.29
C LEU A 118 6.95 1.37 -10.08
N ALA A 119 8.26 1.46 -9.84
CA ALA A 119 8.89 0.82 -8.68
C ALA A 119 8.28 1.33 -7.37
N GLU A 120 8.07 2.64 -7.26
CA GLU A 120 7.44 3.26 -6.10
C GLU A 120 5.97 2.91 -5.94
N THR A 121 5.22 2.85 -7.04
CA THR A 121 3.82 2.43 -7.03
C THR A 121 3.70 1.04 -6.42
N TYR A 122 4.59 0.12 -6.83
CA TYR A 122 4.64 -1.23 -6.30
C TYR A 122 5.05 -1.22 -4.82
N ALA A 123 6.14 -0.53 -4.46
CA ALA A 123 6.66 -0.43 -3.09
C ALA A 123 5.63 0.10 -2.07
N THR A 124 4.73 0.96 -2.53
CA THR A 124 3.73 1.63 -1.69
C THR A 124 2.32 1.05 -1.80
N ASP A 125 2.11 0.01 -2.62
CA ASP A 125 0.81 -0.61 -2.87
C ASP A 125 -0.25 0.40 -3.38
N THR A 126 0.13 1.28 -4.32
CA THR A 126 -0.70 2.40 -4.79
C THR A 126 -1.16 2.31 -6.25
N ASP A 127 -1.17 1.11 -6.86
CA ASP A 127 -1.52 0.94 -8.28
C ASP A 127 -2.88 1.57 -8.65
N LEU A 128 -3.87 1.49 -7.75
CA LEU A 128 -5.21 2.07 -7.94
C LEU A 128 -5.22 3.55 -8.34
N VAL A 129 -4.18 4.28 -7.95
CA VAL A 129 -4.00 5.72 -8.20
C VAL A 129 -2.66 6.06 -8.83
N ALA A 130 -1.98 5.08 -9.43
CA ALA A 130 -0.65 5.27 -10.00
C ALA A 130 -0.59 6.44 -10.99
N THR A 131 -1.63 6.61 -11.80
CA THR A 131 -1.70 7.69 -12.80
C THR A 131 -1.83 9.05 -12.12
N GLU A 132 -2.80 9.21 -11.24
CA GLU A 132 -3.08 10.47 -10.56
C GLU A 132 -1.95 10.88 -9.63
N TRP A 133 -1.37 9.91 -8.92
CA TRP A 133 -0.24 10.13 -8.01
C TRP A 133 1.04 10.47 -8.77
N SER A 134 1.33 9.76 -9.86
CA SER A 134 2.44 10.12 -10.77
C SER A 134 2.29 11.53 -11.33
N TYR A 135 1.08 11.88 -11.79
CA TYR A 135 0.79 13.22 -12.29
C TYR A 135 1.07 14.28 -11.22
N LEU A 136 0.55 14.10 -9.99
CA LEU A 136 0.75 15.06 -8.91
C LEU A 136 2.23 15.17 -8.53
N LYS A 137 2.95 14.05 -8.36
CA LYS A 137 4.40 14.02 -8.08
C LYS A 137 5.20 14.86 -9.09
N LEU A 138 4.94 14.66 -10.39
CA LEU A 138 5.63 15.38 -11.46
C LEU A 138 5.26 16.87 -11.47
N ARG A 139 4.00 17.21 -11.20
CA ARG A 139 3.57 18.62 -11.10
C ARG A 139 4.23 19.34 -9.93
N LEU A 140 4.35 18.68 -8.78
CA LEU A 140 5.03 19.22 -7.60
C LEU A 140 6.55 19.33 -7.81
N ALA A 141 7.14 18.44 -8.63
CA ALA A 141 8.53 18.55 -9.08
C ALA A 141 8.76 19.68 -10.10
N GLY A 142 7.70 20.31 -10.62
CA GLY A 142 7.78 21.42 -11.56
C GLY A 142 7.72 21.05 -13.04
N HIS A 143 7.37 19.80 -13.39
CA HIS A 143 7.10 19.41 -14.77
C HIS A 143 5.89 20.16 -15.32
N SER A 144 5.87 20.44 -16.62
CA SER A 144 4.69 21.06 -17.27
C SER A 144 3.44 20.15 -17.16
N PRO A 145 2.21 20.69 -17.29
CA PRO A 145 1.01 19.85 -17.27
C PRO A 145 1.02 18.78 -18.37
N THR A 146 1.55 19.14 -19.54
CA THR A 146 1.65 18.26 -20.70
C THR A 146 2.63 17.11 -20.44
N ASP A 147 3.82 17.40 -19.91
CA ASP A 147 4.83 16.38 -19.62
C ASP A 147 4.40 15.46 -18.49
N ALA A 148 3.87 16.03 -17.40
CA ALA A 148 3.34 15.26 -16.28
C ALA A 148 2.24 14.28 -16.75
N LYS A 149 1.31 14.75 -17.58
CA LYS A 149 0.23 13.91 -18.12
C LYS A 149 0.76 12.82 -19.05
N ARG A 150 1.75 13.14 -19.89
CA ARG A 150 2.37 12.19 -20.82
C ARG A 150 3.10 11.07 -20.08
N VAL A 151 3.96 11.41 -19.11
CA VAL A 151 4.71 10.43 -18.30
C VAL A 151 3.77 9.59 -17.43
N ALA A 152 2.79 10.20 -16.75
CA ALA A 152 1.78 9.46 -16.00
C ALA A 152 0.96 8.52 -16.90
N GLY A 153 0.67 8.93 -18.14
CA GLY A 153 0.04 8.08 -19.14
C GLY A 153 0.88 6.86 -19.50
N TYR A 154 2.21 7.01 -19.61
CA TYR A 154 3.11 5.86 -19.83
C TYR A 154 3.14 4.90 -18.63
N VAL A 155 3.10 5.41 -17.40
CA VAL A 155 2.94 4.57 -16.20
C VAL A 155 1.64 3.74 -16.29
N MET A 156 0.52 4.38 -16.60
CA MET A 156 -0.76 3.69 -16.77
C MET A 156 -0.73 2.62 -17.87
N GLN A 157 -0.14 2.94 -19.02
CA GLN A 157 0.01 1.99 -20.12
C GLN A 157 0.83 0.75 -19.72
N ARG A 158 1.85 0.91 -18.89
CA ARG A 158 2.67 -0.21 -18.37
C ARG A 158 1.86 -1.08 -17.42
N ILE A 159 1.10 -0.49 -16.51
CA ILE A 159 0.20 -1.21 -15.60
C ILE A 159 -0.86 -1.98 -16.40
N LEU A 160 -1.59 -1.31 -17.31
CA LEU A 160 -2.59 -1.93 -18.17
C LEU A 160 -2.01 -3.05 -19.06
N GLY A 161 -0.82 -2.82 -19.63
CA GLY A 161 -0.11 -3.79 -20.46
C GLY A 161 0.21 -5.06 -19.67
N TRP A 162 0.65 -4.92 -18.42
CA TRP A 162 0.86 -6.05 -17.53
C TRP A 162 -0.44 -6.76 -17.14
N GLN A 163 -1.51 -6.03 -16.80
CA GLN A 163 -2.81 -6.62 -16.48
C GLN A 163 -3.32 -7.47 -17.66
N LYS A 164 -3.25 -6.95 -18.89
CA LYS A 164 -3.64 -7.65 -20.12
C LYS A 164 -2.75 -8.85 -20.44
N LYS A 165 -1.42 -8.69 -20.35
CA LYS A 165 -0.48 -9.80 -20.58
C LYS A 165 -0.74 -10.92 -19.58
N THR A 166 -1.02 -10.59 -18.33
CA THR A 166 -1.36 -11.56 -17.29
C THR A 166 -2.67 -12.28 -17.59
N ALA A 167 -3.73 -11.55 -17.97
CA ALA A 167 -4.99 -12.16 -18.39
C ALA A 167 -4.83 -13.07 -19.62
N SER A 168 -3.99 -12.69 -20.60
CA SER A 168 -3.72 -13.50 -21.79
C SER A 168 -2.82 -14.72 -21.52
N ILE A 169 -1.90 -14.63 -20.57
CA ILE A 169 -1.04 -15.75 -20.14
C ILE A 169 -1.89 -16.76 -19.37
N LEU A 170 -2.75 -16.31 -18.46
CA LEU A 170 -3.70 -17.16 -17.72
C LEU A 170 -4.75 -17.81 -18.64
N GLY A 171 -5.22 -17.12 -19.68
CA GLY A 171 -6.08 -17.72 -20.69
C GLY A 171 -5.40 -18.83 -21.52
N LYS A 172 -4.09 -19.01 -21.38
CA LYS A 172 -3.27 -19.98 -22.13
C LYS A 172 -2.53 -21.00 -21.25
N LEU A 173 -2.54 -20.87 -19.92
CA LEU A 173 -1.71 -21.66 -19.01
C LEU A 173 -2.51 -22.36 -17.91
N HIS A 174 -2.30 -23.68 -17.85
CA HIS A 174 -2.38 -24.54 -16.66
C HIS A 174 -1.24 -24.19 -15.66
N PRO A 175 -1.26 -24.69 -14.40
CA PRO A 175 -0.77 -23.98 -13.21
C PRO A 175 0.69 -23.51 -13.30
N ALA A 176 0.94 -22.32 -12.76
CA ALA A 176 2.19 -21.59 -12.92
C ALA A 176 3.40 -22.24 -12.23
N ASP A 177 4.53 -22.15 -12.95
CA ASP A 177 5.87 -22.56 -12.60
C ASP A 177 6.46 -21.72 -11.43
N ASP A 178 6.36 -22.22 -10.19
CA ASP A 178 7.43 -22.30 -9.17
C ASP A 178 6.82 -22.53 -7.77
N PRO A 179 6.80 -23.78 -7.27
CA PRO A 179 6.27 -24.14 -5.96
C PRO A 179 7.01 -23.49 -4.76
N GLY A 180 8.24 -22.99 -4.93
CA GLY A 180 9.09 -22.51 -3.84
C GLY A 180 8.56 -21.27 -3.12
N ASP A 181 7.92 -20.35 -3.85
CA ASP A 181 7.42 -19.07 -3.34
C ASP A 181 6.19 -19.25 -2.43
N PHE A 182 5.44 -20.35 -2.61
CA PHE A 182 4.25 -20.65 -1.81
C PHE A 182 4.58 -21.34 -0.48
N THR A 183 5.56 -22.25 -0.48
CA THR A 183 6.00 -22.91 0.76
C THR A 183 6.55 -21.90 1.77
N ALA A 184 7.36 -20.95 1.31
CA ALA A 184 7.87 -19.87 2.15
C ALA A 184 6.75 -18.99 2.74
N LEU A 185 5.63 -18.83 2.02
CA LEU A 185 4.46 -18.13 2.53
C LEU A 185 3.80 -18.87 3.71
N LEU A 186 3.79 -20.20 3.69
CA LEU A 186 3.21 -21.01 4.78
C LEU A 186 4.01 -20.94 6.07
N ASP A 187 5.34 -20.83 5.97
CA ASP A 187 6.25 -20.78 7.11
C ASP A 187 6.06 -19.51 7.95
N GLY A 188 5.59 -18.42 7.33
CA GLY A 188 5.31 -17.15 8.00
C GLY A 188 3.93 -17.07 8.66
N ILE A 189 3.07 -18.07 8.51
CA ILE A 189 1.71 -18.01 9.07
C ILE A 189 1.75 -18.29 10.57
N GLU A 190 1.24 -17.34 11.35
CA GLU A 190 1.00 -17.50 12.78
C GLU A 190 -0.29 -18.30 12.97
N TRP A 191 -0.17 -19.61 13.19
CA TRP A 191 -1.33 -20.48 13.35
C TRP A 191 -1.98 -20.34 14.73
N SER A 192 -3.31 -20.18 14.73
CA SER A 192 -4.10 -20.18 15.96
C SER A 192 -4.51 -21.60 16.35
N PRO A 193 -4.42 -21.98 17.64
CA PRO A 193 -4.98 -23.22 18.12
C PRO A 193 -6.51 -23.10 18.23
N GLY A 194 -7.25 -24.18 17.94
CA GLY A 194 -8.69 -24.24 18.19
C GLY A 194 -9.51 -24.73 17.00
N PRO A 195 -10.85 -24.73 17.12
CA PRO A 195 -11.74 -25.12 16.05
C PRO A 195 -11.68 -24.10 14.91
N VAL A 196 -11.52 -24.60 13.68
CA VAL A 196 -11.41 -23.78 12.48
C VAL A 196 -12.80 -23.42 11.96
N ALA A 197 -13.12 -22.12 11.93
CA ALA A 197 -14.37 -21.64 11.35
C ALA A 197 -14.38 -21.78 9.81
N ALA A 198 -15.56 -21.92 9.22
CA ALA A 198 -15.74 -22.05 7.77
C ALA A 198 -15.34 -20.77 7.02
N LEU A 199 -14.87 -20.93 5.78
CA LEU A 199 -14.58 -19.82 4.87
C LEU A 199 -15.87 -19.05 4.51
N PRO A 200 -15.82 -17.72 4.44
CA PRO A 200 -16.89 -16.93 3.82
C PRO A 200 -17.07 -17.28 2.34
N HIS A 201 -18.28 -17.10 1.82
CA HIS A 201 -18.64 -17.44 0.44
C HIS A 201 -18.67 -16.24 -0.52
N SER A 202 -18.48 -15.02 -0.01
CA SER A 202 -18.53 -13.79 -0.79
C SER A 202 -17.63 -12.71 -0.21
N SER A 203 -17.20 -11.76 -1.05
CA SER A 203 -16.48 -10.57 -0.60
C SER A 203 -17.38 -9.70 0.26
N ALA A 204 -16.84 -9.18 1.35
CA ALA A 204 -17.49 -8.17 2.20
C ALA A 204 -17.43 -6.77 1.57
N ARG A 205 -16.59 -6.55 0.55
CA ARG A 205 -16.43 -5.27 -0.13
C ARG A 205 -17.34 -5.19 -1.36
N VAL A 206 -18.62 -4.96 -1.12
CA VAL A 206 -19.64 -4.92 -2.18
C VAL A 206 -19.71 -3.56 -2.87
N LEU A 207 -19.58 -2.47 -2.11
CA LEU A 207 -19.88 -1.10 -2.54
C LEU A 207 -19.15 -0.66 -3.81
N ASP A 208 -17.86 -0.96 -3.91
CA ASP A 208 -17.00 -0.67 -5.07
C ASP A 208 -16.38 -1.95 -5.64
N GLY A 209 -17.06 -3.09 -5.44
CA GLY A 209 -16.67 -4.38 -6.00
C GLY A 209 -16.55 -4.32 -7.52
N ASP A 210 -17.43 -3.57 -8.19
CA ASP A 210 -17.49 -3.45 -9.64
C ASP A 210 -16.85 -2.19 -10.24
N ASP A 211 -16.05 -1.45 -9.46
CA ASP A 211 -15.40 -0.23 -9.96
C ASP A 211 -14.38 -0.56 -11.08
N ASP A 212 -14.51 0.12 -12.21
CA ASP A 212 -13.66 -0.01 -13.41
C ASP A 212 -12.23 0.50 -13.20
N GLY A 213 -11.95 1.22 -12.11
CA GLY A 213 -10.61 1.62 -11.70
C GLY A 213 -9.80 0.46 -11.12
N ARG A 214 -10.44 -0.65 -10.74
CA ARG A 214 -9.79 -1.83 -10.19
C ARG A 214 -9.30 -2.76 -11.30
N GLY A 215 -8.20 -3.46 -11.05
CA GLY A 215 -7.75 -4.54 -11.94
C GLY A 215 -8.65 -5.76 -11.82
N ARG A 216 -8.72 -6.58 -12.87
CA ARG A 216 -9.58 -7.79 -12.92
C ARG A 216 -8.89 -8.95 -13.64
N PHE A 217 -9.01 -10.16 -13.10
CA PHE A 217 -8.71 -11.41 -13.82
C PHE A 217 -9.56 -12.57 -13.30
N TYR A 218 -9.67 -13.62 -14.11
CA TYR A 218 -10.32 -14.87 -13.70
C TYR A 218 -9.40 -15.67 -12.77
N LEU A 219 -9.97 -16.26 -11.73
CA LEU A 219 -9.30 -17.23 -10.85
C LEU A 219 -10.06 -18.55 -10.89
N ALA A 220 -9.35 -19.64 -11.21
CA ALA A 220 -9.96 -20.94 -11.42
C ALA A 220 -10.61 -21.52 -10.15
N LYS A 221 -9.96 -21.39 -9.00
CA LYS A 221 -10.47 -21.88 -7.72
C LYS A 221 -11.65 -21.08 -7.17
N VAL A 222 -11.77 -19.82 -7.59
CA VAL A 222 -12.91 -18.96 -7.23
C VAL A 222 -14.05 -19.11 -8.25
N GLY A 223 -13.73 -19.48 -9.49
CA GLY A 223 -14.72 -19.70 -10.56
C GLY A 223 -15.29 -18.42 -11.17
N ARG A 224 -14.65 -17.26 -10.97
CA ARG A 224 -15.13 -15.96 -11.47
C ARG A 224 -13.99 -14.96 -11.68
N GLN A 225 -14.33 -13.82 -12.27
CA GLN A 225 -13.48 -12.63 -12.26
C GLN A 225 -13.41 -12.07 -10.83
N VAL A 226 -12.19 -11.76 -10.39
CA VAL A 226 -11.90 -11.16 -9.09
C VAL A 226 -11.23 -9.82 -9.30
N CYS A 227 -11.66 -8.82 -8.53
CA CYS A 227 -11.09 -7.49 -8.54
C CYS A 227 -9.90 -7.39 -7.58
N TYR A 228 -8.96 -6.51 -7.89
CA TYR A 228 -7.82 -6.20 -7.03
C TYR A 228 -7.38 -4.76 -7.20
N ASP A 229 -6.79 -4.21 -6.14
CA ASP A 229 -6.40 -2.79 -6.09
C ASP A 229 -4.93 -2.57 -6.44
N SER A 230 -4.11 -3.64 -6.38
CA SER A 230 -2.66 -3.56 -6.58
C SER A 230 -2.03 -4.78 -7.20
N ALA A 231 -0.82 -4.60 -7.72
CA ALA A 231 -0.03 -5.71 -8.25
C ALA A 231 0.40 -6.71 -7.17
N MET A 232 0.57 -6.26 -5.92
CA MET A 232 0.82 -7.14 -4.77
C MET A 232 -0.38 -8.06 -4.51
N THR A 233 -1.59 -7.50 -4.36
CA THR A 233 -2.81 -8.32 -4.19
C THR A 233 -3.01 -9.27 -5.36
N ALA A 234 -2.79 -8.80 -6.59
CA ALA A 234 -2.87 -9.62 -7.78
C ALA A 234 -1.89 -10.82 -7.76
N ARG A 235 -0.65 -10.60 -7.28
CA ARG A 235 0.36 -11.65 -7.14
C ARG A 235 -0.07 -12.69 -6.11
N LEU A 236 -0.50 -12.26 -4.92
CA LEU A 236 -0.98 -13.17 -3.87
C LEU A 236 -2.15 -14.04 -4.35
N LEU A 237 -3.16 -13.44 -4.97
CA LEU A 237 -4.33 -14.16 -5.45
C LEU A 237 -3.97 -15.21 -6.52
N ARG A 238 -3.02 -14.92 -7.41
CA ARG A 238 -2.52 -15.90 -8.39
C ARG A 238 -1.70 -17.01 -7.76
N MET A 239 -0.88 -16.70 -6.75
CA MET A 239 -0.16 -17.73 -6.00
C MET A 239 -1.13 -18.72 -5.35
N LEU A 240 -2.20 -18.22 -4.71
CA LEU A 240 -3.25 -19.05 -4.12
C LEU A 240 -4.01 -19.89 -5.16
N ASP A 241 -4.31 -19.31 -6.32
CA ASP A 241 -5.00 -20.01 -7.41
C ASP A 241 -4.15 -21.15 -8.00
N GLY A 242 -2.83 -20.95 -8.13
CA GLY A 242 -1.91 -21.96 -8.64
C GLY A 242 -1.47 -23.03 -7.64
N ALA A 243 -1.52 -22.76 -6.32
CA ALA A 243 -0.94 -23.62 -5.29
C ALA A 243 -1.75 -24.91 -5.05
N ALA A 244 -1.19 -26.09 -5.28
CA ALA A 244 -1.92 -27.36 -5.18
C ALA A 244 -2.53 -27.65 -3.79
N ASN A 245 -1.93 -27.15 -2.72
CA ASN A 245 -2.38 -27.34 -1.34
C ASN A 245 -3.45 -26.35 -0.87
N VAL A 246 -3.81 -25.34 -1.68
CA VAL A 246 -4.94 -24.44 -1.42
C VAL A 246 -6.20 -25.04 -2.03
N VAL A 247 -7.21 -25.31 -1.20
CA VAL A 247 -8.48 -25.90 -1.63
C VAL A 247 -9.45 -24.83 -2.13
N ALA A 248 -9.57 -23.74 -1.38
CA ALA A 248 -10.45 -22.61 -1.71
C ALA A 248 -9.93 -21.33 -1.03
N PHE A 249 -10.31 -20.17 -1.55
CA PHE A 249 -10.04 -18.89 -0.91
C PHE A 249 -11.09 -17.85 -1.30
N GLN A 250 -11.23 -16.81 -0.48
CA GLN A 250 -12.17 -15.71 -0.67
C GLN A 250 -11.45 -14.38 -0.46
N GLU A 251 -11.43 -13.51 -1.47
CA GLU A 251 -10.89 -12.16 -1.36
C GLU A 251 -11.77 -11.27 -0.46
N GLU A 252 -11.17 -10.31 0.22
CA GLU A 252 -11.87 -9.28 1.01
C GLU A 252 -12.95 -9.89 1.94
N PRO A 253 -12.62 -10.89 2.78
CA PRO A 253 -13.59 -11.80 3.40
C PRO A 253 -14.43 -11.15 4.51
N THR A 254 -14.01 -9.99 5.00
CA THR A 254 -14.67 -9.29 6.11
C THR A 254 -14.39 -7.79 6.04
N ALA A 255 -15.23 -7.00 6.72
CA ALA A 255 -15.05 -5.58 6.94
C ALA A 255 -14.71 -5.36 8.43
N LEU A 256 -13.46 -5.00 8.73
CA LEU A 256 -13.01 -4.71 10.09
C LEU A 256 -13.13 -3.21 10.36
N THR A 257 -14.14 -2.83 11.13
CA THR A 257 -14.39 -1.44 11.56
C THR A 257 -13.52 -1.09 12.75
N TYR A 258 -12.94 0.12 12.76
CA TYR A 258 -12.15 0.61 13.89
C TYR A 258 -12.13 2.14 13.94
N ASP A 259 -11.94 2.70 15.13
CA ASP A 259 -11.68 4.14 15.26
C ASP A 259 -10.19 4.42 15.03
N PHE A 260 -9.91 5.44 14.23
CA PHE A 260 -8.56 5.99 14.13
C PHE A 260 -8.60 7.51 14.15
N GLY A 261 -8.16 8.09 15.27
CA GLY A 261 -8.16 9.54 15.45
C GLY A 261 -9.57 10.14 15.53
N GLY A 262 -10.53 9.41 16.12
CA GLY A 262 -11.93 9.87 16.23
C GLY A 262 -12.73 9.74 14.94
N ILE A 263 -12.19 9.05 13.94
CA ILE A 263 -12.86 8.80 12.66
C ILE A 263 -12.99 7.29 12.48
N GLU A 264 -14.22 6.84 12.28
CA GLU A 264 -14.51 5.46 11.90
C GLU A 264 -13.84 5.11 10.56
N GLN A 265 -13.11 4.01 10.55
CA GLN A 265 -12.42 3.44 9.40
C GLN A 265 -12.89 2.01 9.17
N VAL A 266 -12.71 1.54 7.94
CA VAL A 266 -12.99 0.14 7.57
C VAL A 266 -11.79 -0.43 6.84
N HIS A 267 -11.20 -1.48 7.42
CA HIS A 267 -10.15 -2.28 6.80
C HIS A 267 -10.73 -3.56 6.20
N TYR A 268 -10.29 -3.91 5.00
CA TYR A 268 -10.65 -5.14 4.32
C TYR A 268 -9.39 -5.99 4.16
N PRO A 269 -9.18 -7.01 5.01
CA PRO A 269 -8.08 -7.95 4.83
C PRO A 269 -8.11 -8.54 3.43
N SER A 270 -6.94 -8.83 2.86
CA SER A 270 -6.87 -9.12 1.42
C SER A 270 -7.54 -10.43 1.01
N VAL A 271 -7.33 -11.53 1.74
CA VAL A 271 -7.86 -12.85 1.39
C VAL A 271 -7.87 -13.79 2.60
N VAL A 272 -8.81 -14.73 2.63
CA VAL A 272 -8.76 -15.91 3.52
C VAL A 272 -8.65 -17.18 2.66
N ALA A 273 -7.74 -18.08 3.02
CA ALA A 273 -7.46 -19.30 2.26
C ALA A 273 -7.57 -20.55 3.14
N GLY A 274 -8.24 -21.59 2.61
CA GLY A 274 -8.31 -22.92 3.20
C GLY A 274 -7.35 -23.89 2.53
N PHE A 275 -6.68 -24.69 3.35
CA PHE A 275 -5.63 -25.61 2.93
C PHE A 275 -6.09 -27.07 2.98
N ALA A 276 -5.40 -27.93 2.22
CA ALA A 276 -5.73 -29.36 2.12
C ALA A 276 -5.60 -30.13 3.44
N ASP A 277 -4.84 -29.60 4.41
CA ASP A 277 -4.71 -30.15 5.77
C ASP A 277 -5.82 -29.68 6.74
N GLY A 278 -6.81 -28.93 6.24
CA GLY A 278 -7.93 -28.43 7.01
C GLY A 278 -7.67 -27.11 7.75
N ARG A 279 -6.43 -26.59 7.72
CA ARG A 279 -6.14 -25.26 8.28
C ARG A 279 -6.70 -24.15 7.40
N VAL A 280 -6.93 -22.98 7.99
CA VAL A 280 -7.37 -21.76 7.30
C VAL A 280 -6.50 -20.60 7.75
N ALA A 281 -6.10 -19.71 6.85
CA ALA A 281 -5.35 -18.50 7.18
C ALA A 281 -5.97 -17.25 6.56
N LEU A 282 -6.05 -16.17 7.35
CA LEU A 282 -6.29 -14.81 6.89
C LEU A 282 -4.95 -14.19 6.48
N ILE A 283 -4.82 -13.82 5.21
CA ILE A 283 -3.61 -13.22 4.66
C ILE A 283 -3.93 -11.79 4.27
N ASP A 284 -3.22 -10.85 4.88
CA ASP A 284 -3.38 -9.44 4.61
C ASP A 284 -2.15 -8.90 3.88
N VAL A 285 -2.35 -8.41 2.67
CA VAL A 285 -1.30 -7.71 1.93
C VAL A 285 -1.00 -6.42 2.70
N LEU A 286 0.26 -6.09 2.95
CA LEU A 286 0.64 -4.81 3.57
C LEU A 286 1.92 -4.28 2.92
N PRO A 287 2.04 -2.98 2.61
CA PRO A 287 3.27 -2.46 2.02
C PRO A 287 4.43 -2.61 3.01
N LEU A 288 5.55 -3.21 2.58
CA LEU A 288 6.69 -3.50 3.46
C LEU A 288 7.17 -2.25 4.19
N GLY A 289 7.36 -1.14 3.48
CA GLY A 289 7.82 0.13 4.06
C GLY A 289 6.84 0.73 5.06
N ARG A 290 5.58 0.27 5.07
CA ARG A 290 4.52 0.83 5.92
C ARG A 290 4.14 -0.06 7.10
N ILE A 291 4.72 -1.25 7.23
CA ILE A 291 4.31 -2.26 8.21
C ILE A 291 4.44 -1.79 9.67
N ALA A 292 5.41 -0.92 9.96
CA ALA A 292 5.67 -0.43 11.30
C ALA A 292 4.91 0.84 11.69
N PHE A 293 4.27 1.52 10.74
CA PHE A 293 3.47 2.71 11.07
C PHE A 293 2.26 2.31 11.91
N HIS A 294 1.93 3.17 12.86
CA HIS A 294 0.89 2.93 13.86
C HIS A 294 -0.44 2.53 13.23
N HIS A 295 -0.85 3.22 12.17
CA HIS A 295 -2.07 2.92 11.44
C HIS A 295 -2.09 1.48 10.89
N THR A 296 -1.03 1.06 10.21
CA THR A 296 -0.88 -0.29 9.66
C THR A 296 -0.83 -1.34 10.77
N ARG A 297 -0.16 -1.03 11.88
CA ARG A 297 -0.11 -1.90 13.06
C ARG A 297 -1.49 -2.12 13.67
N VAL A 298 -2.34 -1.08 13.76
CA VAL A 298 -3.74 -1.22 14.21
C VAL A 298 -4.50 -2.18 13.30
N GLN A 299 -4.41 -2.01 11.97
CA GLN A 299 -5.05 -2.90 11.00
C GLN A 299 -4.58 -4.35 11.14
N ARG A 300 -3.27 -4.55 11.30
CA ARG A 300 -2.66 -5.86 11.51
C ARG A 300 -3.16 -6.51 12.80
N SER A 301 -3.15 -5.79 13.91
CA SER A 301 -3.63 -6.30 15.20
C SER A 301 -5.10 -6.69 15.13
N LEU A 302 -5.94 -5.90 14.43
CA LEU A 302 -7.34 -6.24 14.19
C LEU A 302 -7.49 -7.52 13.36
N GLY A 303 -6.74 -7.66 12.27
CA GLY A 303 -6.74 -8.87 11.44
C GLY A 303 -6.29 -10.11 12.20
N ARG A 304 -5.20 -9.99 12.98
CA ARG A 304 -4.66 -11.07 13.83
C ARG A 304 -5.68 -11.52 14.88
N ALA A 305 -6.31 -10.57 15.58
CA ALA A 305 -7.34 -10.88 16.58
C ALA A 305 -8.57 -11.55 15.93
N PHE A 306 -9.05 -11.02 14.81
CA PHE A 306 -10.18 -11.58 14.07
C PHE A 306 -9.94 -13.01 13.59
N ALA A 307 -8.72 -13.30 13.11
CA ALA A 307 -8.30 -14.63 12.69
C ALA A 307 -8.25 -15.60 13.89
N ALA A 308 -7.65 -15.16 15.00
CA ALA A 308 -7.53 -15.97 16.21
C ALA A 308 -8.89 -16.39 16.79
N GLU A 309 -9.87 -15.49 16.83
CA GLU A 309 -11.25 -15.79 17.25
C GLU A 309 -11.94 -16.90 16.43
N ARG A 310 -11.42 -17.19 15.23
CA ARG A 310 -11.96 -18.16 14.27
C ARG A 310 -11.11 -19.43 14.15
N GLY A 311 -10.07 -19.55 14.97
CA GLY A 311 -9.08 -20.63 14.84
C GLY A 311 -8.30 -20.56 13.52
N TRP A 312 -8.27 -19.40 12.86
CA TRP A 312 -7.52 -19.18 11.63
C TRP A 312 -6.08 -18.74 11.96
N GLY A 313 -5.14 -19.10 11.09
CA GLY A 313 -3.83 -18.48 11.07
C GLY A 313 -3.89 -17.05 10.55
N TYR A 314 -2.86 -16.25 10.85
CA TYR A 314 -2.72 -14.89 10.33
C TYR A 314 -1.36 -14.69 9.65
N LEU A 315 -1.35 -13.95 8.55
CA LEU A 315 -0.12 -13.53 7.87
C LEU A 315 -0.25 -12.10 7.35
N ALA A 316 0.68 -11.24 7.76
CA ALA A 316 0.95 -9.97 7.09
C ALA A 316 1.91 -10.22 5.90
N TRP A 317 1.38 -10.27 4.68
CA TRP A 317 2.16 -10.55 3.49
C TRP A 317 2.64 -9.27 2.80
N THR A 318 3.95 -9.09 2.71
CA THR A 318 4.57 -7.84 2.22
C THR A 318 5.09 -7.93 0.80
N GLY A 319 4.96 -9.10 0.15
CA GLY A 319 5.57 -9.37 -1.16
C GLY A 319 7.11 -9.43 -1.15
N SER A 320 7.72 -9.32 0.03
CA SER A 320 9.15 -9.41 0.31
C SER A 320 9.50 -10.74 0.99
N SER A 321 10.78 -11.12 0.94
CA SER A 321 11.33 -12.15 1.81
C SER A 321 11.54 -11.67 3.26
N LEU A 322 11.37 -10.37 3.53
CA LEU A 322 11.43 -9.78 4.86
C LEU A 322 10.04 -9.82 5.51
N ASP A 323 9.92 -10.71 6.50
CA ASP A 323 8.82 -10.74 7.47
C ASP A 323 9.15 -9.85 8.69
N GLU A 324 8.22 -9.78 9.63
CA GLU A 324 8.37 -9.01 10.87
C GLU A 324 9.58 -9.44 11.70
N HIS A 325 9.82 -10.75 11.82
CA HIS A 325 10.94 -11.29 12.59
C HIS A 325 12.28 -10.91 11.98
N ARG A 326 12.39 -10.99 10.64
CA ARG A 326 13.58 -10.60 9.89
C ARG A 326 13.82 -9.09 9.93
N LEU A 327 12.75 -8.28 9.95
CA LEU A 327 12.87 -6.82 10.14
C LEU A 327 13.48 -6.47 11.51
N VAL A 328 13.03 -7.14 12.59
CA VAL A 328 13.57 -6.95 13.94
C VAL A 328 15.06 -7.30 14.02
N GLY A 329 15.50 -8.28 13.24
CA GLY A 329 16.89 -8.73 13.19
C GLY A 329 17.81 -7.96 12.24
N ARG A 330 17.36 -6.83 11.66
CA ARG A 330 18.19 -6.08 10.71
C ARG A 330 19.40 -5.41 11.38
N PRO A 331 20.53 -5.22 10.65
CA PRO A 331 21.82 -4.84 11.25
C PRO A 331 21.80 -3.53 12.04
N ASP A 332 21.08 -2.51 11.59
CA ASP A 332 21.12 -1.17 12.20
C ASP A 332 20.03 -0.96 13.27
N VAL A 333 19.19 -1.96 13.54
CA VAL A 333 18.13 -1.89 14.56
C VAL A 333 18.71 -1.61 15.96
N ALA A 334 19.84 -2.23 16.30
CA ALA A 334 20.52 -1.99 17.59
C ALA A 334 21.09 -0.56 17.66
N ARG A 335 21.69 -0.08 16.57
CA ARG A 335 22.24 1.27 16.47
C ARG A 335 21.15 2.33 16.63
N LEU A 336 20.05 2.18 15.89
CA LEU A 336 18.89 3.08 15.98
C LEU A 336 18.27 3.05 17.38
N ALA A 337 18.26 1.91 18.07
CA ALA A 337 17.77 1.84 19.45
C ALA A 337 18.55 2.75 20.40
N THR A 338 19.88 2.77 20.25
CA THR A 338 20.77 3.63 21.04
C THR A 338 20.58 5.09 20.67
N THR A 339 20.52 5.42 19.38
CA THR A 339 20.38 6.82 18.92
C THR A 339 19.00 7.39 19.23
N LEU A 340 17.94 6.67 18.89
CA LEU A 340 16.57 7.18 18.94
C LEU A 340 15.96 7.14 20.34
N GLY A 341 16.63 6.52 21.33
CA GLY A 341 16.29 6.60 22.75
C GLY A 341 14.78 6.51 23.06
N GLN A 342 14.31 7.29 24.05
CA GLN A 342 12.89 7.42 24.43
C GLN A 342 12.31 8.82 24.13
N THR A 343 12.90 9.56 23.19
CA THR A 343 12.50 10.92 22.84
C THR A 343 11.54 10.96 21.65
N ARG A 344 10.91 12.12 21.44
CA ARG A 344 10.09 12.40 20.24
C ARG A 344 10.99 12.88 19.11
N TRP A 345 10.83 12.29 17.93
CA TRP A 345 11.61 12.62 16.72
C TRP A 345 10.70 13.13 15.61
N SER A 346 11.12 14.22 14.97
CA SER A 346 10.42 14.80 13.82
C SER A 346 10.77 14.08 12.52
N ARG A 347 10.01 14.33 11.44
CA ARG A 347 10.38 13.88 10.08
C ARG A 347 11.83 14.21 9.75
N GLY A 348 12.28 15.46 9.99
CA GLY A 348 13.61 15.91 9.61
C GLY A 348 14.73 15.20 10.38
N ASP A 349 14.48 14.84 11.64
CA ASP A 349 15.44 14.04 12.42
C ASP A 349 15.48 12.60 11.90
N LEU A 350 14.31 12.00 11.67
CA LEU A 350 14.20 10.64 11.13
C LEU A 350 14.78 10.52 9.72
N ALA A 351 14.64 11.53 8.87
CA ALA A 351 15.22 11.57 7.53
C ALA A 351 16.74 11.50 7.58
N ARG A 352 17.38 12.24 8.51
CA ARG A 352 18.84 12.22 8.70
C ARG A 352 19.33 10.85 9.15
N GLU A 353 18.65 10.25 10.13
CA GLU A 353 18.99 8.92 10.63
C GLU A 353 18.77 7.83 9.57
N CYS A 354 17.63 7.90 8.86
CA CYS A 354 17.30 6.93 7.82
C CYS A 354 18.15 7.08 6.55
N ALA A 355 18.80 8.23 6.31
CA ALA A 355 19.76 8.36 5.22
C ALA A 355 20.97 7.41 5.41
N GLU A 356 21.27 7.03 6.66
CA GLU A 356 22.37 6.12 6.96
C GLU A 356 21.92 4.68 7.22
N THR A 357 20.72 4.46 7.79
CA THR A 357 20.22 3.11 8.15
C THR A 357 19.14 2.57 7.22
N GLY A 358 18.40 3.45 6.55
CA GLY A 358 17.18 3.10 5.81
C GLY A 358 15.92 2.97 6.68
N LEU A 359 14.77 3.04 6.00
CA LEU A 359 13.43 2.96 6.61
C LEU A 359 13.14 1.56 7.20
N LEU A 360 13.67 0.49 6.60
CA LEU A 360 13.40 -0.88 7.06
C LEU A 360 14.05 -1.19 8.42
N ASP A 361 15.20 -0.59 8.72
CA ASP A 361 15.83 -0.69 10.04
C ASP A 361 15.04 0.11 11.09
N LEU A 362 14.50 1.29 10.74
CA LEU A 362 13.56 2.01 11.59
C LEU A 362 12.28 1.19 11.83
N ALA A 363 11.76 0.53 10.80
CA ALA A 363 10.61 -0.36 10.93
C ALA A 363 10.92 -1.53 11.87
N GLY A 364 12.10 -2.15 11.74
CA GLY A 364 12.58 -3.20 12.63
C GLY A 364 12.65 -2.75 14.10
N LEU A 365 13.18 -1.56 14.37
CA LEU A 365 13.20 -0.96 15.71
C LEU A 365 11.78 -0.79 16.29
N VAL A 366 10.87 -0.24 15.49
CA VAL A 366 9.50 0.03 15.95
C VAL A 366 8.71 -1.27 16.17
N LEU A 367 8.95 -2.30 15.37
CA LEU A 367 8.36 -3.63 15.56
C LEU A 367 8.94 -4.34 16.79
N ARG A 368 10.24 -4.19 17.06
CA ARG A 368 10.88 -4.77 18.25
C ARG A 368 10.33 -4.17 19.54
N ASP A 369 10.15 -2.85 19.55
CA ASP A 369 9.74 -2.07 20.73
C ASP A 369 8.27 -1.62 20.61
N GLU A 370 7.42 -2.45 20.01
CA GLU A 370 6.09 -2.03 19.53
C GLU A 370 5.16 -1.54 20.66
N ALA A 371 5.34 -2.07 21.87
CA ALA A 371 4.57 -1.69 23.05
C ALA A 371 4.91 -0.28 23.57
N THR A 372 6.09 0.24 23.24
CA THR A 372 6.59 1.52 23.79
C THR A 372 6.80 2.58 22.73
N ARG A 373 6.94 2.21 21.44
CA ARG A 373 7.14 3.14 20.32
C ARG A 373 5.93 3.23 19.40
N ARG A 374 5.69 4.46 18.92
CA ARG A 374 4.64 4.80 17.95
C ARG A 374 5.26 5.61 16.81
N LEU A 375 5.20 5.07 15.60
CA LEU A 375 5.58 5.76 14.38
C LEU A 375 4.31 6.22 13.66
N ASP A 376 3.99 7.50 13.71
CA ASP A 376 2.89 8.08 12.95
C ASP A 376 3.35 8.42 11.53
N ARG A 377 2.42 8.37 10.56
CA ARG A 377 2.67 8.63 9.14
C ARG A 377 2.33 10.05 8.71
N LEU A 378 1.48 10.75 9.48
CA LEU A 378 1.08 12.13 9.18
C LEU A 378 0.73 12.91 10.47
N PRO A 379 1.54 13.90 10.87
CA PRO A 379 2.90 14.11 10.38
C PRO A 379 3.79 12.89 10.68
N ILE A 380 4.83 12.64 9.88
CA ILE A 380 5.82 11.60 10.22
C ILE A 380 6.51 11.98 11.52
N ARG A 381 6.35 11.12 12.53
CA ARG A 381 7.00 11.29 13.83
C ARG A 381 7.14 9.96 14.55
N LEU A 382 8.22 9.81 15.28
CA LEU A 382 8.41 8.72 16.23
C LEU A 382 8.19 9.29 17.64
N SER A 383 7.33 8.67 18.43
CA SER A 383 7.09 9.03 19.83
C SER A 383 7.00 7.77 20.69
N THR A 384 6.98 7.95 22.00
CA THR A 384 6.58 6.90 22.92
C THR A 384 5.05 6.80 22.99
N VAL A 385 4.52 5.60 23.26
CA VAL A 385 3.06 5.35 23.27
C VAL A 385 2.32 6.12 24.39
N ASN A 386 3.03 6.54 25.43
CA ASN A 386 2.49 7.21 26.62
C ASN A 386 2.86 8.71 26.72
N ALA A 387 3.30 9.36 25.64
CA ALA A 387 3.74 10.76 25.63
C ALA A 387 2.80 11.72 24.91
#